data_AF-A0A6F8V1J2-F1
#
_entry.id   AF-A0A6F8V1J2-F1
#
_cell.length_a   1.000
_cell.length_b   1.000
_cell.length_c   1.000
_cell.angle_alpha   90.00
_cell.angle_beta   90.00
_cell.angle_gamma   90.00
#
_symmetry.space_group_name_H-M   'P 1'
#
loop_
_entity.id
_entity.type
_entity.pdbx_description
1 polymer ?
#
loop_
_entity_poly.entity_id
_entity_poly.type
_entity_poly.pdbx_seq_one_letter_code
_entity_poly.pdbx_strand_id
1 'polypeptide(L)' 'MPDILTANRHRVLETLSDQPKLVAGTDLTAAAWLAKNGYAIRHRLNHFTATDAGIELGKKRSADPASRRSEISDV' A
#
# COMPACT_ATOMS: atom_id res chain seq x y z
N MET A 1 15.33 9.45 0.94
CA MET A 1 14.85 9.40 -0.46
C MET A 1 13.40 9.83 -0.42
N PRO A 2 12.86 10.63 -1.37
CA PRO A 2 11.45 11.01 -1.30
C PRO A 2 10.62 9.72 -1.35
N ASP A 3 9.84 9.49 -0.31
CA ASP A 3 9.06 8.28 -0.03
C ASP A 3 7.86 8.14 -0.98
N ILE A 4 8.11 8.19 -2.29
CA ILE A 4 7.08 8.01 -3.30
C ILE A 4 6.86 6.51 -3.45
N LEU A 5 5.85 5.99 -2.76
CA LEU A 5 5.30 4.68 -3.07
C LEU A 5 4.91 4.66 -4.55
N THR A 6 5.39 3.66 -5.30
CA THR A 6 4.86 3.36 -6.64
C THR A 6 3.35 3.11 -6.53
N ALA A 7 2.58 3.39 -7.58
CA ALA A 7 1.12 3.18 -7.61
C ALA A 7 0.70 1.78 -7.10
N ASN A 8 1.44 0.72 -7.49
CA ASN A 8 1.15 -0.65 -7.03
C ASN A 8 1.34 -0.83 -5.52
N ARG A 9 2.41 -0.28 -4.93
CA ARG A 9 2.65 -0.34 -3.47
C ARG A 9 1.58 0.43 -2.72
N HIS A 10 1.13 1.56 -3.25
CA HIS A 10 0.04 2.31 -2.65
C HIS A 10 -1.27 1.53 -2.66
N ARG A 11 -1.65 1.00 -3.83
CA ARG A 11 -2.85 0.15 -3.97
C ARG A 11 -2.81 -1.03 -3.02
N VAL A 12 -1.67 -1.72 -2.92
CA VAL A 12 -1.52 -2.83 -1.97
C VAL A 12 -1.68 -2.35 -0.53
N LEU A 13 -1.04 -1.24 -0.15
CA LEU A 13 -1.15 -0.67 1.19
C LEU A 13 -2.59 -0.30 1.57
N GLU A 14 -3.35 0.31 0.66
CA GLU A 14 -4.78 0.64 0.84
C GLU A 14 -5.65 -0.61 1.04
N THR A 15 -5.24 -1.74 0.47
CA THR A 15 -5.98 -3.01 0.61
C THR A 15 -5.65 -3.76 1.89
N LEU A 16 -4.59 -3.38 2.60
CA LEU A 16 -4.21 -3.94 3.89
C LEU A 16 -4.94 -3.21 5.02
N SER A 17 -5.27 -3.96 6.06
CA SER A 17 -5.88 -3.43 7.27
C SER A 17 -5.14 -3.94 8.51
N ASP A 18 -5.68 -3.62 9.68
CA ASP A 18 -5.32 -4.21 10.96
C ASP A 18 -5.54 -5.74 11.01
N GLN A 19 -6.41 -6.28 10.15
CA GLN A 19 -6.66 -7.71 10.02
C GLN A 19 -5.73 -8.38 8.99
N PRO A 20 -5.15 -9.57 9.30
CA PRO A 20 -4.26 -10.25 8.37
C PRO A 20 -4.98 -10.65 7.07
N LYS A 21 -4.46 -10.15 5.94
CA LYS A 21 -4.99 -10.44 4.61
C LYS A 21 -3.97 -11.21 3.77
N LEU A 22 -4.43 -12.27 3.11
CA LEU A 22 -3.61 -13.01 2.15
C LEU A 22 -3.25 -12.10 0.95
N VAL A 23 -1.96 -11.93 0.69
CA VAL A 23 -1.46 -11.27 -0.51
C VAL A 23 -0.79 -12.31 -1.40
N ALA A 24 -1.15 -12.29 -2.69
CA ALA A 24 -0.68 -13.27 -3.67
C ALA A 24 -0.32 -12.61 -5.00
N GLY A 25 0.35 -13.38 -5.86
CA GLY A 25 0.70 -12.96 -7.22
C GLY A 25 1.61 -11.74 -7.26
N THR A 26 1.32 -10.81 -8.17
CA THR A 26 2.11 -9.59 -8.41
C THR A 26 2.16 -8.63 -7.22
N ASP A 27 1.21 -8.78 -6.29
CA ASP A 27 1.07 -7.89 -5.13
C ASP A 27 2.02 -8.30 -3.99
N LEU A 28 2.52 -9.54 -4.04
CA LEU A 28 3.44 -10.08 -3.03
C LEU A 28 4.73 -9.26 -2.94
N THR A 29 5.31 -8.90 -4.08
CA THR A 29 6.56 -8.12 -4.12
C THR A 29 6.36 -6.72 -3.53
N ALA A 30 5.20 -6.11 -3.78
CA ALA A 30 4.84 -4.83 -3.20
C ALA A 30 4.61 -4.95 -1.68
N ALA A 31 3.87 -5.95 -1.22
CA ALA A 31 3.65 -6.20 0.21
C ALA A 31 4.95 -6.54 0.96
N ALA A 32 5.84 -7.33 0.36
CA ALA A 32 7.15 -7.63 0.92
C ALA A 32 8.03 -6.37 1.05
N TRP A 33 7.99 -5.48 0.05
CA TRP A 33 8.66 -4.20 0.15
C TRP A 33 8.07 -3.33 1.27
N LEU A 34 6.74 -3.23 1.37
CA LEU A 34 6.08 -2.47 2.44
C LEU A 34 6.46 -3.01 3.82
N ALA A 35 6.52 -4.33 3.98
CA ALA A 35 6.94 -4.96 5.22
C ALA A 35 8.41 -4.69 5.56
N LYS A 36 9.29 -4.75 4.57
CA LYS A 36 10.72 -4.41 4.74
C LYS A 36 10.93 -2.96 5.20
N ASN A 37 10.04 -2.05 4.82
CA ASN A 37 10.11 -0.63 5.17
C ASN A 37 9.26 -0.25 6.39
N GLY A 38 8.67 -1.22 7.10
CA GLY A 38 7.90 -0.97 8.34
C GLY A 38 6.48 -0.45 8.13
N TYR A 39 5.97 -0.41 6.90
CA TYR A 39 4.58 -0.01 6.60
C TYR A 39 3.59 -1.17 6.70
N ALA A 40 4.08 -2.40 6.72
CA ALA A 40 3.27 -3.61 6.88
C ALA A 40 4.00 -4.64 7.76
N ILE A 41 3.26 -5.62 8.26
CA ILE A 41 3.82 -6.78 8.96
C ILE A 41 3.47 -8.03 8.15
N ARG A 42 4.49 -8.85 7.86
CA ARG A 42 4.30 -10.15 7.21
C ARG A 42 4.06 -11.22 8.27
N HIS A 43 2.95 -11.92 8.13
CA HIS A 43 2.56 -13.09 8.91
C HIS A 43 2.85 -14.39 8.12
N ARG A 44 2.44 -15.53 8.69
CA ARG A 44 2.55 -16.83 8.01
C ARG A 44 1.72 -16.86 6.72
N LEU A 45 2.11 -17.74 5.79
CA LEU A 45 1.37 -18.00 4.55
C LEU A 45 1.06 -16.73 3.74
N ASN A 46 2.01 -15.78 3.67
CA ASN A 46 1.85 -14.53 2.93
C ASN A 46 0.64 -13.68 3.36
N HIS A 47 0.23 -13.77 4.62
CA HIS A 47 -0.71 -12.82 5.18
C HIS A 47 0.03 -11.56 5.59
N PHE A 48 -0.59 -10.40 5.39
CA PHE A 48 -0.02 -9.10 5.76
C PHE A 48 -1.05 -8.26 6.49
N THR A 49 -0.58 -7.48 7.46
CA THR A 49 -1.35 -6.39 8.10
C THR A 49 -0.65 -5.06 7.83
N ALA A 50 -1.41 -3.96 7.81
CA ALA A 50 -0.83 -2.62 7.81
C ALA A 50 -0.35 -2.25 9.22
N THR A 51 0.73 -1.48 9.31
CA THR A 51 1.11 -0.81 10.56
C THR A 51 0.43 0.55 10.66
N ASP A 52 0.43 1.18 11.83
CA ASP A 52 -0.09 2.54 11.98
C ASP A 52 0.58 3.52 11.01
N ALA A 53 1.89 3.40 10.82
CA ALA A 53 2.64 4.18 9.84
C ALA A 53 2.18 3.93 8.40
N GLY A 54 1.87 2.67 8.06
CA GLY A 54 1.31 2.30 6.76
C GLY A 54 -0.10 2.85 6.54
N ILE A 55 -0.96 2.79 7.56
CA ILE A 55 -2.33 3.31 7.53
C ILE A 55 -2.30 4.83 7.32
N GLU A 56 -1.47 5.55 8.07
CA GLU A 56 -1.32 7.00 7.94
C GLU A 56 -0.76 7.39 6.57
N LEU A 57 0.17 6.60 6.02
CA LEU A 57 0.72 6.82 4.69
C LEU A 57 -0.34 6.61 3.60
N GLY A 58 -1.17 5.57 3.70
CA GLY A 58 -2.29 5.33 2.77
C GLY A 58 -3.31 6.46 2.78
N LYS A 59 -3.64 7.00 3.97
CA LYS A 59 -4.57 8.15 4.11
C LYS A 59 -4.02 9.45 3.53
N LYS A 60 -2.71 9.71 3.67
CA LYS A 60 -2.07 10.96 3.20
C LYS A 60 -2.26 11.20 1.71
N ARG A 61 -2.33 10.16 0.86
CA ARG A 61 -2.59 10.32 -0.58
C ARG A 61 -4.07 10.54 -0.90
N SER A 62 -5.01 9.95 -0.15
CA SER A 62 -6.45 10.21 -0.36
C SER A 62 -6.82 11.69 -0.13
N ALA A 63 -6.04 12.39 0.69
CA ALA A 63 -6.19 13.81 1.00
C ALA A 63 -5.57 14.76 -0.05
N ASP A 64 -4.77 14.26 -1.01
CA ASP A 64 -4.19 15.09 -2.08
C ASP A 64 -5.05 15.01 -3.36
N PRO A 65 -5.84 16.06 -3.68
CA PRO A 65 -6.68 16.07 -4.88
C PRO A 65 -5.89 16.01 -6.19
N ALA A 66 -4.57 16.27 -6.20
CA ALA A 66 -3.74 16.14 -7.39
C ALA A 66 -3.52 14.67 -7.82
N SER A 67 -3.64 13.70 -6.90
CA SER A 67 -3.49 12.26 -7.21
C SER A 67 -4.72 11.62 -7.86
N ARG A 68 -5.89 12.28 -7.86
CA ARG A 68 -7.12 11.76 -8.52
C ARG A 68 -7.20 12.08 -10.02
N ARG A 69 -6.40 13.04 -10.51
CA ARG A 69 -6.57 13.61 -11.85
C ARG A 69 -5.88 12.83 -12.98
N SER A 70 -5.18 11.74 -12.69
CA SER A 70 -4.55 10.90 -13.72
C SER A 70 -5.45 9.76 -14.25
N GLU A 71 -6.66 9.60 -13.72
CA GLU A 71 -7.62 8.57 -14.23
C GLU A 71 -8.78 9.17 -15.03
N ILE A 72 -8.86 10.50 -15.17
CA ILE A 72 -9.94 11.18 -15.90
C ILE A 72 -9.33 12.15 -16.92
N SER A 73 -8.65 11.64 -17.95
CA SER A 73 -8.31 12.43 -19.14
C SER A 73 -7.93 11.52 -20.30
N ASP A 74 -8.88 10.72 -20.79
CA ASP A 74 -8.86 10.16 -22.15
C ASP A 74 -10.29 9.71 -22.54
N VAL A 75 -11.20 10.68 -22.72
CA VAL A 75 -12.37 10.60 -23.61
C VAL A 75 -12.58 11.96 -24.25
#